data_AF-A0A0U2WHL5-F1
#
_entry.id   AF-A0A0U2WHL5-F1
#
_cell.length_a   1.000
_cell.length_b   1.000
_cell.length_c   1.000
_cell.angle_alpha   90.00
_cell.angle_beta   90.00
_cell.angle_gamma   90.00
#
_symmetry.space_group_name_H-M   'P 1'
#
loop_
_entity.id
_entity.type
_entity.pdbx_description
1 polymer ?
#
loop_
_entity_poly.entity_id
_entity_poly.type
_entity_poly.pdbx_seq_one_letter_code
_entity_poly.pdbx_strand_id
1 'polypeptide(L)' 'MERKGTSATRAKNKYNASNYDRLYPYVPKGRKKEYEAAAKKANMSLNEFIIEALEEKVERVQKGEEA' A
#
# COMPACT_ATOMS: atom_id res chain seq x y z
N MET A 1 31.21 9.16 -11.19
CA MET A 1 31.34 8.53 -9.86
C MET A 1 29.94 8.15 -9.39
N GLU A 2 29.57 6.88 -9.48
CA GLU A 2 28.25 6.40 -9.05
C GLU A 2 28.16 6.49 -7.51
N ARG A 3 27.27 7.34 -7.00
CA ARG A 3 27.01 7.42 -5.55
C ARG A 3 26.19 6.20 -5.15
N LYS A 4 26.85 5.08 -4.84
CA LYS A 4 26.21 3.96 -4.13
C LYS A 4 25.72 4.50 -2.78
N GLY A 5 24.41 4.41 -2.54
CA GLY A 5 23.81 4.84 -1.27
C GLY A 5 24.48 4.18 -0.06
N THR A 6 24.34 4.81 1.11
CA THR A 6 24.99 4.35 2.35
C THR A 6 24.64 2.89 2.67
N SER A 7 25.51 2.21 3.43
CA SER A 7 25.27 0.84 3.90
C SER A 7 23.91 0.71 4.60
N ALA A 8 23.52 1.70 5.41
CA ALA A 8 22.23 1.77 6.08
C ALA A 8 21.05 1.81 5.08
N THR A 9 21.14 2.63 4.03
CA THR A 9 20.09 2.70 2.99
C THR A 9 19.96 1.37 2.25
N ARG A 10 21.08 0.70 1.94
CA ARG A 10 21.08 -0.60 1.27
C ARG A 10 20.44 -1.68 2.13
N ALA A 11 20.73 -1.71 3.42
CA ALA A 11 20.14 -2.65 4.36
C ALA A 11 18.61 -2.49 4.46
N LYS A 12 18.13 -1.24 4.60
CA LYS A 12 16.70 -0.91 4.62
C LYS A 12 16.01 -1.31 3.31
N ASN A 13 16.62 -1.04 2.17
CA ASN A 13 16.07 -1.41 0.87
C ASN A 13 15.98 -2.93 0.70
N LYS A 14 17.00 -3.68 1.15
CA LYS A 14 16.98 -5.15 1.10
C LYS A 14 15.85 -5.71 1.96
N TYR A 15 15.70 -5.22 3.19
CA TYR A 15 14.59 -5.63 4.05
C TYR A 15 13.25 -5.31 3.42
N ASN A 16 13.08 -4.09 2.91
CA ASN A 16 11.83 -3.69 2.28
C ASN A 16 11.48 -4.55 1.06
N ALA A 17 12.46 -4.83 0.19
CA ALA A 17 12.26 -5.64 -1.00
C ALA A 17 11.98 -7.12 -0.72
N SER A 18 12.44 -7.66 0.42
CA SER A 18 12.20 -9.06 0.79
C SER A 18 10.89 -9.27 1.55
N ASN A 19 10.33 -8.24 2.17
CA ASN A 19 9.17 -8.36 3.06
C ASN A 19 7.91 -7.66 2.55
N TYR A 20 8.05 -6.70 1.63
CA TYR A 20 6.93 -5.88 1.17
C TYR A 20 6.94 -5.68 -0.33
N ASP A 21 5.80 -5.96 -0.96
CA ASP A 21 5.50 -5.45 -2.28
C ASP A 21 5.04 -4.00 -2.19
N ARG A 22 5.64 -3.13 -3.01
CA ARG A 22 5.32 -1.70 -2.99
C ARG A 22 4.24 -1.38 -4.03
N LEU A 23 3.02 -1.22 -3.57
CA LEU A 23 1.91 -0.71 -4.39
C LEU A 23 1.99 0.82 -4.51
N TYR A 24 2.04 1.32 -5.75
CA TYR A 24 1.96 2.75 -6.06
C TYR A 24 0.63 3.08 -6.76
N PRO A 25 -0.44 3.36 -5.99
CA PRO A 25 -1.71 3.75 -6.59
C PRO A 25 -1.64 5.19 -7.11
N TYR A 26 -1.83 5.36 -8.43
CA TYR A 26 -2.09 6.66 -9.02
C TYR A 26 -3.57 7.00 -8.86
N VAL A 27 -3.86 7.96 -7.99
CA VAL A 27 -5.22 8.43 -7.74
C VAL A 27 -5.37 9.87 -8.26
N PRO A 28 -6.56 10.25 -8.76
CA PRO A 28 -6.82 11.63 -9.14
C PRO A 28 -6.48 12.61 -8.01
N LYS A 29 -5.99 13.79 -8.37
CA LYS A 29 -5.63 14.83 -7.41
C LYS A 29 -6.83 15.15 -6.50
N GLY A 30 -6.61 15.17 -5.19
CA GLY A 30 -7.63 15.43 -4.18
C GLY A 30 -8.14 14.17 -3.46
N ARG A 31 -8.20 13.03 -4.15
CA ARG A 31 -8.72 11.78 -3.59
C ARG A 31 -7.93 11.26 -2.40
N LYS A 32 -6.61 11.51 -2.36
CA LYS A 32 -5.78 11.14 -1.21
C LYS A 32 -6.34 11.69 0.10
N LYS A 33 -6.82 12.94 0.13
CA LYS A 33 -7.37 13.55 1.35
C LYS A 33 -8.65 12.85 1.81
N GLU A 34 -9.48 12.42 0.86
CA GLU A 34 -10.69 11.65 1.15
C GLU A 34 -10.35 10.31 1.79
N TYR A 35 -9.37 9.58 1.24
CA TYR A 35 -8.90 8.32 1.80
C TYR A 35 -8.25 8.49 3.17
N GLU A 36 -7.45 9.55 3.36
CA GLU A 36 -6.87 9.87 4.68
C GLU A 36 -7.95 10.19 5.72
N ALA A 37 -9.01 10.91 5.33
CA ALA A 37 -10.14 11.18 6.21
C ALA A 37 -10.94 9.91 6.55
N ALA A 38 -11.15 9.02 5.57
CA ALA A 38 -11.82 7.74 5.77
C ALA A 38 -11.00 6.82 6.70
N ALA A 39 -9.70 6.68 6.46
CA ALA A 39 -8.80 5.90 7.30
C ALA A 39 -8.77 6.42 8.75
N LYS A 40 -8.73 7.75 8.93
CA LYS A 40 -8.82 8.36 10.27
C LYS A 40 -10.13 8.04 10.99
N LYS A 41 -11.27 8.04 10.27
CA LYS A 41 -12.56 7.64 10.85
C LYS A 41 -12.57 6.16 11.24
N ALA A 42 -11.89 5.32 10.49
CA ALA A 42 -11.70 3.90 10.78
C ALA A 42 -10.61 3.61 11.84
N ASN A 43 -9.93 4.64 12.36
CA ASN A 43 -8.80 4.51 13.30
C ASN A 43 -7.65 3.65 12.73
N MET A 44 -7.43 3.71 11.43
CA MET A 44 -6.42 2.94 10.69
C MET A 44 -5.43 3.87 10.01
N SER A 45 -4.22 3.38 9.72
CA SER A 45 -3.34 4.08 8.79
C SER A 45 -3.92 4.02 7.37
N LEU A 46 -3.52 4.97 6.52
CA LEU A 46 -3.93 4.97 5.11
C LEU A 46 -3.51 3.65 4.41
N ASN A 47 -2.38 3.07 4.79
CA ASN A 47 -1.89 1.83 4.22
C ASN A 47 -2.76 0.64 4.62
N GLU A 48 -3.07 0.49 5.91
CA GLU A 48 -3.98 -0.55 6.41
C GLU A 48 -5.36 -0.44 5.76
N PHE A 49 -5.91 0.78 5.69
CA PHE A 49 -7.19 1.03 5.03
C PHE A 49 -7.20 0.63 3.55
N ILE A 50 -6.10 0.85 2.83
CA ILE A 50 -5.97 0.44 1.42
C ILE A 50 -5.87 -1.09 1.30
N ILE A 51 -5.11 -1.75 2.18
CA ILE A 51 -4.95 -3.21 2.17
C ILE A 51 -6.29 -3.88 2.43
N GLU A 52 -7.00 -3.48 3.50
CA GLU A 52 -8.30 -4.05 3.86
C GLU A 52 -9.33 -3.88 2.74
N ALA A 53 -9.37 -2.69 2.10
CA ALA A 53 -10.24 -2.45 0.96
C ALA A 53 -9.88 -3.29 -0.28
N LEU A 54 -8.59 -3.61 -0.48
CA LEU A 54 -8.16 -4.50 -1.56
C LEU A 54 -8.52 -5.96 -1.24
N GLU A 55 -8.28 -6.42 -0.02
CA GLU A 55 -8.62 -7.78 0.42
C GLU A 55 -10.13 -8.04 0.33
N GLU A 56 -10.96 -7.10 0.79
CA GLU A 56 -12.42 -7.18 0.65
C GLU A 56 -12.83 -7.32 -0.82
N LYS A 57 -12.19 -6.55 -1.72
CA LYS A 57 -12.49 -6.59 -3.14
C LYS A 57 -12.01 -7.88 -3.79
N VAL A 58 -10.83 -8.38 -3.43
CA VAL A 58 -10.31 -9.67 -3.90
C VAL A 58 -11.23 -10.80 -3.48
N GLU A 59 -11.67 -10.80 -2.22
CA GLU A 59 -12.59 -11.82 -1.71
C GLU A 59 -13.92 -11.81 -2.48
N ARG A 60 -14.49 -10.62 -2.75
CA ARG A 60 -15.73 -10.49 -3.54
C ARG A 60 -15.56 -10.98 -4.97
N VAL A 61 -14.41 -10.71 -5.61
CA VAL A 61 -14.13 -11.18 -6.97
C VAL A 61 -13.97 -12.69 -6.98
N GLN A 62 -13.20 -13.26 -6.06
CA GLN A 62 -12.99 -14.71 -5.96
C GLN A 62 -14.30 -15.46 -5.69
N LYS A 63 -15.13 -14.98 -4.74
CA LYS A 63 -16.45 -15.57 -4.46
C LYS A 63 -17.44 -15.40 -5.62
N GLY A 64 -17.26 -14.38 -6.46
CA GLY A 64 -18.08 -14.12 -7.64
C GLY A 64 -17.65 -14.91 -8.89
N GLU A 65 -16.38 -15.32 -8.98
CA GLU A 65 -15.86 -16.21 -10.02
C GLU A 65 -16.17 -17.70 -9.77
N GLU A 66 -16.60 -18.06 -8.55
CA GLU A 66 -17.06 -19.40 -8.19
C GLU A 66 -18.57 -19.63 -8.47
N ALA A 67 -19.25 -18.70 -9.16
CA ALA A 67 -20.68 -18.78 -9.50
C ALA A 67 -20.94 -18.98 -11.00
#